data_AF-A0A6J2DRH5-F1
#
_entry.id   AF-A0A6J2DRH5-F1
#
_cell.length_a   1.000
_cell.length_b   1.000
_cell.length_c   1.000
_cell.angle_alpha   90.00
_cell.angle_beta   90.00
_cell.angle_gamma   90.00
#
_symmetry.space_group_name_H-M   'P 1'
#
loop_
_entity.id
_entity.type
_entity.pdbx_description
1 polymer ?
#
loop_
_entity_poly.entity_id
_entity_poly.type
_entity_poly.pdbx_seq_one_letter_code
_entity_poly.pdbx_strand_id
1 'polypeptide(L)'
;MAPRPGFQLSVLMDVLKVFVGSPCGLNLRNTLWHGFASPHEIPPKYCSMMILLTVGLGQLLKSYLQQTKLVLAHRPFIALTNLEDLAIFPDVTSEVLSVLEEVMKKSTFILKVMLPYWEAALIGFRSHRFADCAMLLLTQLETGLRRVFAAVNQCPKRLLTAESTALYTTFDEILAKHLDDGKINQLPLFLGEPAMEFLWDFLNHQEGPRIRDHLSHGEINLPEFPKEAANQLLAFSVVLLLRFTDEDLSAALKEKAAIKSLVGLAEGYHAHFHPVSQLKKQVLSCEKSIRVWPLLPLPEEAEEAARLEGTSETQACEALITEILRALPRHLPESRGVVSDWDSLSAERWPQVIQELCGTPVPTLFCPRTVLEVLTVLRNISTHCARVSSQVAASVELRYQQWVERRLRSRQRQTYLHMLTSIKLLSPVLYLILLLIALELVNIHVVHGKNTYEYQQYLKFLKSILQYTENLVTYTSQQKNKWNETINLTHTALLKIWTFSEKKQMLIHLAKKSTSKGGL
;
A
#
# COMPACT_ATOMS: atom_id res chain seq x y z
N MET A 1 6.12 26.41 51.92
CA MET A 1 5.69 26.85 50.57
C MET A 1 5.53 25.60 49.71
N ALA A 2 4.33 25.30 49.24
CA ALA A 2 4.16 24.22 48.25
C ALA A 2 4.84 24.64 46.93
N PRO A 3 5.58 23.74 46.25
CA PRO A 3 6.22 24.09 44.98
C PRO A 3 5.17 24.48 43.94
N ARG A 4 5.52 25.40 43.02
CA ARG A 4 4.62 25.75 41.90
C ARG A 4 4.37 24.50 41.04
N PRO A 5 3.14 24.23 40.61
CA PRO A 5 2.79 23.00 39.89
C PRO A 5 3.60 22.81 38.60
N GLY A 6 4.01 23.88 37.92
CA GLY A 6 4.92 23.79 36.75
C GLY A 6 6.30 23.21 37.09
N PHE A 7 6.86 23.49 38.27
CA PHE A 7 8.12 22.91 38.71
C PHE A 7 7.99 21.42 39.02
N GLN A 8 6.91 21.02 39.70
CA GLN A 8 6.62 19.61 40.00
C GLN A 8 6.40 18.80 38.72
N LEU A 9 5.72 19.38 37.73
CA LEU A 9 5.51 18.77 36.43
C LEU A 9 6.85 18.52 35.72
N SER A 10 7.76 19.50 35.75
CA SER A 10 9.10 19.37 35.14
C SER A 10 9.91 18.23 35.78
N VAL A 11 10.00 18.21 37.12
CA VAL A 11 10.76 17.18 37.84
C VAL A 11 10.22 15.78 37.55
N LEU A 12 8.89 15.64 37.56
CA LEU A 12 8.25 14.36 37.27
C LEU A 12 8.51 13.90 35.83
N MET A 13 8.46 14.82 34.86
CA MET A 13 8.81 14.55 33.47
C MET A 13 10.26 14.10 33.32
N ASP A 14 11.20 14.70 34.07
CA ASP A 14 12.60 14.31 34.03
C ASP A 14 12.84 12.91 34.63
N VAL A 15 12.14 12.56 35.72
CA VAL A 15 12.15 11.19 36.26
C VAL A 15 11.57 10.20 35.24
N LEU A 16 10.44 10.52 34.60
CA LEU A 16 9.85 9.67 33.57
C LEU A 16 10.80 9.45 32.37
N LYS A 17 11.58 10.45 31.96
CA LYS A 17 12.58 10.30 30.90
C LYS A 17 13.67 9.29 31.25
N VAL A 18 14.08 9.22 32.52
CA VAL A 18 15.07 8.23 33.00
C VAL A 18 14.51 6.80 32.86
N PHE A 19 13.21 6.59 33.10
CA PHE A 19 12.59 5.27 32.99
C PHE A 19 12.30 4.87 31.54
N VAL A 20 11.71 5.76 30.74
CA VAL A 20 11.02 5.39 29.49
C VAL A 20 11.77 5.82 28.24
N GLY A 21 12.49 6.95 28.28
CA GLY A 21 12.80 7.70 27.06
C GLY A 21 14.27 7.77 26.66
N SER A 22 15.19 7.94 27.62
CA SER A 22 16.59 8.18 27.28
C SER A 22 17.36 6.87 27.06
N PRO A 23 18.17 6.76 25.98
CA PRO A 23 19.16 5.70 25.83
C PRO A 23 20.19 5.66 26.98
N CYS A 24 20.38 6.80 27.66
CA CYS A 24 21.26 6.91 28.84
C CYS A 24 20.55 6.53 30.15
N GLY A 25 19.24 6.23 30.11
CA GLY A 25 18.43 5.78 31.24
C GLY A 25 18.14 4.28 31.18
N LEU A 26 17.07 3.83 31.84
CA LEU A 26 16.61 2.44 31.78
C LEU A 26 16.03 2.06 30.42
N ASN A 27 15.55 3.05 29.65
CA ASN A 27 15.01 2.89 28.30
C ASN A 27 13.93 1.79 28.20
N LEU A 28 13.11 1.64 29.24
CA LEU A 28 12.21 0.48 29.40
C LEU A 28 11.23 0.33 28.24
N ARG A 29 10.75 1.45 27.67
CA ARG A 29 9.86 1.42 26.50
C ARG A 29 10.51 0.67 25.35
N ASN A 30 11.72 1.04 24.98
CA ASN A 30 12.36 0.46 23.80
C ASN A 30 12.84 -0.96 24.10
N THR A 31 13.41 -1.22 25.28
CA THR A 31 13.82 -2.58 25.68
C THR A 31 12.64 -3.57 25.65
N LEU A 32 11.47 -3.17 26.14
CA LEU A 32 10.25 -4.00 26.12
C LEU A 32 9.61 -4.08 24.73
N TRP A 33 9.45 -2.94 24.04
CA TRP A 33 8.77 -2.89 22.74
C TRP A 33 9.52 -3.67 21.65
N HIS A 34 10.85 -3.69 21.72
CA HIS A 34 11.70 -4.48 20.82
C HIS A 34 11.93 -5.92 21.32
N GLY A 35 11.29 -6.33 22.42
CA GLY A 35 11.30 -7.71 22.91
C GLY A 35 12.65 -8.20 23.46
N PHE A 36 13.49 -7.30 23.98
CA PHE A 36 14.76 -7.70 24.61
C PHE A 36 14.58 -8.25 26.02
N ALA A 37 13.58 -7.78 26.75
CA ALA A 37 13.34 -8.20 28.12
C ALA A 37 12.46 -9.46 28.17
N SER A 38 12.93 -10.45 28.91
CA SER A 38 12.19 -11.68 29.20
C SER A 38 11.21 -11.51 30.37
N PRO A 39 10.20 -12.39 30.49
CA PRO A 39 9.31 -12.39 31.64
C PRO A 39 10.09 -12.41 32.95
N HIS A 40 9.68 -11.56 33.90
CA HIS A 40 10.30 -11.37 35.21
C HIS A 40 11.70 -10.72 35.23
N GLU A 41 12.29 -10.39 34.07
CA GLU A 41 13.58 -9.69 34.00
C GLU A 41 13.47 -8.24 34.47
N ILE A 42 12.33 -7.59 34.19
CA ILE A 42 12.02 -6.26 34.70
C ILE A 42 11.37 -6.38 36.09
N PRO A 43 11.99 -5.83 37.15
CA PRO A 43 11.41 -5.82 38.48
C PRO A 43 10.01 -5.18 38.51
N PRO A 44 9.00 -5.80 39.14
CA PRO A 44 7.64 -5.24 39.24
C PRO A 44 7.57 -3.85 39.89
N LYS A 45 8.60 -3.50 40.69
CA LYS A 45 8.76 -2.17 41.29
C LYS A 45 8.85 -1.07 40.22
N TYR A 46 9.49 -1.33 39.08
CA TYR A 46 9.56 -0.36 37.99
C TYR A 46 8.19 -0.16 37.32
N CYS A 47 7.41 -1.23 37.13
CA CYS A 47 6.03 -1.10 36.64
C CYS A 47 5.16 -0.30 37.61
N SER A 48 5.26 -0.59 38.90
CA SER A 48 4.53 0.12 39.96
C SER A 48 4.89 1.60 39.98
N MET A 49 6.19 1.91 39.89
CA MET A 49 6.69 3.28 39.79
C MET A 49 6.15 3.97 38.52
N MET A 50 6.19 3.31 37.36
CA MET A 50 5.68 3.86 36.11
C MET A 50 4.20 4.24 36.18
N ILE A 51 3.37 3.38 36.78
CA ILE A 51 1.95 3.68 37.01
C ILE A 51 1.80 4.90 37.90
N LEU A 52 2.51 4.94 39.04
CA LEU A 52 2.46 6.07 39.98
C LEU A 52 2.88 7.38 39.32
N LEU A 53 4.00 7.38 38.59
CA LEU A 53 4.53 8.56 37.90
C LEU A 53 3.55 9.04 36.81
N THR A 54 2.96 8.12 36.05
CA THR A 54 2.00 8.47 34.97
C THR A 54 0.70 9.05 35.52
N VAL A 55 0.13 8.42 36.56
CA VAL A 55 -1.09 8.92 37.22
C VAL A 55 -0.82 10.26 37.90
N GLY A 56 0.30 10.39 38.61
CA GLY A 56 0.73 11.64 39.22
C GLY A 56 0.93 12.75 38.19
N LEU A 57 1.48 12.44 37.03
CA LEU A 57 1.65 13.39 35.92
C LEU A 57 0.29 13.89 35.43
N GLY A 58 -0.67 12.98 35.24
CA GLY A 58 -2.04 13.34 34.86
C GLY A 58 -2.71 14.29 35.86
N GLN A 59 -2.52 14.05 37.17
CA GLN A 59 -3.05 14.91 38.22
C GLN A 59 -2.42 16.31 38.19
N LEU A 60 -1.08 16.39 38.14
CA LEU A 60 -0.36 17.67 38.08
C LEU A 60 -0.68 18.44 36.80
N LEU A 61 -0.77 17.75 35.67
CA LEU A 61 -1.13 18.35 34.38
C LEU A 61 -2.54 18.94 34.43
N LYS A 62 -3.51 18.21 35.00
CA LYS A 62 -4.88 18.70 35.19
C LYS A 62 -4.91 19.98 36.03
N SER A 63 -4.20 20.00 37.17
CA SER A 63 -4.10 21.20 38.01
C SER A 63 -3.42 22.36 37.29
N TYR A 64 -2.36 22.09 36.53
CA TYR A 64 -1.65 23.11 35.75
C TYR A 64 -2.54 23.73 34.66
N LEU A 65 -3.27 22.91 33.90
CA LEU A 65 -4.19 23.38 32.86
C LEU A 65 -5.33 24.22 33.46
N GLN A 66 -5.88 23.80 34.60
CA GLN A 66 -6.91 24.56 35.33
C GLN A 66 -6.40 25.94 35.77
N GLN A 67 -5.19 26.02 36.31
CA GLN A 67 -4.59 27.28 36.77
C GLN A 67 -4.21 28.22 35.63
N THR A 68 -3.68 27.66 34.55
CA THR A 68 -3.22 28.44 33.39
C THR A 68 -4.32 28.73 32.38
N LYS A 69 -5.50 28.11 32.52
CA LYS A 69 -6.61 28.15 31.57
C LYS A 69 -6.21 27.71 30.15
N LEU A 70 -5.16 26.90 30.04
CA LEU A 70 -4.71 26.33 28.78
C LEU A 70 -5.57 25.11 28.43
N VAL A 71 -5.83 24.93 27.14
CA VAL A 71 -6.51 23.74 26.61
C VAL A 71 -5.45 22.79 26.06
N LEU A 72 -5.45 21.55 26.54
CA LEU A 72 -4.61 20.49 25.97
C LEU A 72 -5.29 19.94 24.72
N ALA A 73 -4.72 20.23 23.56
CA ALA A 73 -5.17 19.62 22.31
C ALA A 73 -4.66 18.17 22.24
N HIS A 74 -5.59 17.21 22.26
CA HIS A 74 -5.28 15.81 22.04
C HIS A 74 -5.23 15.51 20.54
N ARG A 75 -4.27 14.70 20.11
CA ARG A 75 -4.30 14.14 18.76
C ARG A 75 -5.46 13.14 18.68
N PRO A 76 -6.26 13.17 17.60
CA PRO A 76 -7.30 12.17 17.39
C PRO A 76 -6.65 10.79 17.17
N PHE A 77 -7.36 9.73 17.58
CA PHE A 77 -6.97 8.38 17.22
C PHE A 77 -7.11 8.15 15.72
N ILE A 78 -6.24 7.31 15.19
CA ILE A 78 -6.26 6.87 13.80
C ILE A 78 -7.09 5.60 13.72
N ALA A 79 -8.05 5.58 12.80
CA ALA A 79 -8.73 4.35 12.41
C ALA A 79 -7.85 3.59 11.40
N LEU A 80 -7.66 2.30 11.63
CA LEU A 80 -7.03 1.42 10.64
C LEU A 80 -8.02 1.23 9.48
N THR A 81 -7.84 2.00 8.40
CA THR A 81 -8.65 1.91 7.17
C THR A 81 -8.14 0.81 6.25
N ASN A 82 -8.97 0.36 5.30
CA ASN A 82 -8.63 -0.66 4.30
C ASN A 82 -8.31 -2.06 4.90
N LEU A 83 -8.94 -2.41 6.03
CA LEU A 83 -8.81 -3.76 6.62
C LEU A 83 -9.34 -4.87 5.72
N GLU A 84 -10.24 -4.55 4.78
CA GLU A 84 -10.70 -5.49 3.74
C GLU A 84 -9.53 -5.99 2.89
N ASP A 85 -8.56 -5.12 2.60
CA ASP A 85 -7.34 -5.49 1.88
C ASP A 85 -6.38 -6.34 2.72
N LEU A 86 -6.59 -6.39 4.05
CA LEU A 86 -5.80 -7.21 4.99
C LEU A 86 -6.45 -8.58 5.26
N ALA A 87 -7.70 -8.81 4.85
CA ALA A 87 -8.44 -10.04 5.15
C ALA A 87 -8.01 -11.23 4.26
N ILE A 88 -6.71 -11.53 4.25
CA ILE A 88 -6.11 -12.58 3.41
C ILE A 88 -6.22 -13.94 4.08
N PHE A 89 -5.83 -14.03 5.34
CA PHE A 89 -6.02 -15.24 6.13
C PHE A 89 -7.47 -15.32 6.64
N PRO A 90 -8.08 -16.52 6.64
CA PRO A 90 -9.37 -16.75 7.27
C PRO A 90 -9.31 -16.46 8.78
N ASP A 91 -10.49 -16.35 9.38
CA ASP A 91 -10.63 -16.26 10.83
C ASP A 91 -9.95 -17.46 11.52
N VAL A 92 -9.15 -17.17 12.53
CA VAL A 92 -8.43 -18.15 13.34
C VAL A 92 -9.46 -18.91 14.18
N THR A 93 -9.62 -20.19 13.85
CA THR A 93 -10.53 -21.10 14.55
C THR A 93 -9.92 -21.67 15.83
N SER A 94 -10.73 -22.35 16.64
CA SER A 94 -10.25 -23.12 17.80
C SER A 94 -9.22 -24.19 17.41
N GLU A 95 -9.37 -24.79 16.22
CA GLU A 95 -8.40 -25.74 15.67
C GLU A 95 -7.05 -25.06 15.44
N VAL A 96 -7.03 -23.90 14.77
CA VAL A 96 -5.79 -23.13 14.53
C VAL A 96 -5.15 -22.69 15.85
N LEU A 97 -5.94 -22.25 16.84
CA LEU A 97 -5.43 -21.88 18.16
C LEU A 97 -4.79 -23.06 18.90
N SER A 98 -5.37 -24.27 18.81
CA SER A 98 -4.79 -25.46 19.44
C SER A 98 -3.48 -25.89 18.77
N VAL A 99 -3.40 -25.77 17.44
CA VAL A 99 -2.14 -25.96 16.71
C VAL A 99 -1.10 -24.93 17.13
N LEU A 100 -1.49 -23.67 17.29
CA LEU A 100 -0.59 -22.61 17.74
C LEU A 100 0.02 -22.91 19.12
N GLU A 101 -0.80 -23.36 20.08
CA GLU A 101 -0.33 -23.76 21.41
C GLU A 101 0.68 -24.91 21.38
N GLU A 102 0.50 -25.85 20.46
CA GLU A 102 1.41 -26.98 20.27
C GLU A 102 2.73 -26.52 19.65
N VAL A 103 2.69 -25.80 18.52
CA VAL A 103 3.90 -25.34 17.83
C VAL A 103 4.68 -24.33 18.66
N MET A 104 4.02 -23.51 19.48
CA MET A 104 4.71 -22.55 20.36
C MET A 104 5.68 -23.22 21.33
N LYS A 105 5.34 -24.42 21.81
CA LYS A 105 6.17 -25.18 22.76
C LYS A 105 7.30 -25.95 22.10
N LYS A 106 7.19 -26.18 20.78
CA LYS A 106 8.10 -27.05 20.01
C LYS A 106 9.00 -26.29 19.05
N SER A 107 8.58 -25.11 18.62
CA SER A 107 9.28 -24.29 17.63
C SER A 107 10.59 -23.73 18.20
N THR A 108 11.66 -23.85 17.43
CA THR A 108 12.97 -23.28 17.76
C THR A 108 13.03 -21.76 17.59
N PHE A 109 12.03 -21.17 16.93
CA PHE A 109 11.86 -19.72 16.76
C PHE A 109 11.66 -19.03 18.12
N ILE A 110 10.88 -19.65 19.01
CA ILE A 110 10.54 -19.10 20.33
C ILE A 110 11.62 -19.51 21.34
N LEU A 111 12.16 -18.52 22.05
CA LEU A 111 12.98 -18.80 23.23
C LEU A 111 12.07 -19.32 24.34
N LYS A 112 12.46 -20.43 24.98
CA LYS A 112 11.68 -21.01 26.10
C LYS A 112 11.33 -20.00 27.19
N VAL A 113 12.26 -19.08 27.49
CA VAL A 113 12.04 -18.02 28.47
C VAL A 113 10.96 -17.02 28.04
N MET A 114 10.76 -16.82 26.74
CA MET A 114 9.79 -15.88 26.16
C MET A 114 8.40 -16.50 25.96
N LEU A 115 8.25 -17.83 26.13
CA LEU A 115 6.98 -18.54 25.95
C LEU A 115 5.79 -17.91 26.73
N PRO A 116 5.94 -17.40 27.97
CA PRO A 116 4.84 -16.76 28.68
C PRO A 116 4.21 -15.56 27.95
N TYR A 117 4.98 -14.82 27.14
CA TYR A 117 4.42 -13.71 26.36
C TYR A 117 3.56 -14.20 25.20
N TRP A 118 3.92 -15.31 24.58
CA TRP A 118 3.09 -15.94 23.55
C TRP A 118 1.79 -16.51 24.14
N GLU A 119 1.86 -17.13 25.32
CA GLU A 119 0.67 -17.61 26.05
C GLU A 119 -0.25 -16.44 26.43
N ALA A 120 0.32 -15.33 26.90
CA ALA A 120 -0.42 -14.11 27.19
C ALA A 120 -1.07 -13.51 25.93
N ALA A 121 -0.39 -13.57 24.77
CA ALA A 121 -0.96 -13.11 23.50
C ALA A 121 -2.18 -13.95 23.07
N LEU A 122 -2.11 -15.27 23.23
CA LEU A 122 -3.24 -16.18 22.98
C LEU A 122 -4.42 -15.91 23.92
N ILE A 123 -4.15 -15.71 25.22
CA ILE A 123 -5.17 -15.36 26.20
C ILE A 123 -5.82 -14.02 25.83
N GLY A 124 -5.01 -13.04 25.41
CA GLY A 124 -5.49 -11.75 24.92
C GLY A 124 -6.47 -11.92 23.77
N PHE A 125 -6.11 -12.70 22.75
CA PHE A 125 -6.97 -12.98 21.59
C PHE A 125 -8.29 -13.64 22.01
N ARG A 126 -8.24 -14.71 22.82
CA ARG A 126 -9.43 -15.43 23.31
C ARG A 126 -10.34 -14.57 24.18
N SER A 127 -9.77 -13.59 24.88
CA SER A 127 -10.51 -12.67 25.75
C SER A 127 -10.97 -11.41 25.02
N HIS A 128 -10.94 -11.38 23.68
CA HIS A 128 -11.26 -10.22 22.85
C HIS A 128 -10.40 -8.97 23.13
N ARG A 129 -9.22 -9.15 23.74
CA ARG A 129 -8.22 -8.10 23.93
C ARG A 129 -7.23 -8.14 22.77
N PHE A 130 -7.71 -7.72 21.59
CA PHE A 130 -6.97 -7.83 20.33
C PHE A 130 -5.71 -6.94 20.30
N ALA A 131 -5.75 -5.75 20.89
CA ALA A 131 -4.58 -4.89 21.02
C ALA A 131 -3.46 -5.57 21.84
N ASP A 132 -3.81 -6.17 22.97
CA ASP A 132 -2.84 -6.86 23.83
C ASP A 132 -2.18 -8.03 23.08
N CYS A 133 -2.99 -8.79 22.33
CA CYS A 133 -2.50 -9.85 21.45
C CYS A 133 -1.52 -9.31 20.41
N ALA A 134 -1.90 -8.27 19.66
CA ALA A 134 -1.07 -7.70 18.61
C ALA A 134 0.24 -7.10 19.15
N MET A 135 0.18 -6.34 20.25
CA MET A 135 1.37 -5.77 20.89
C MET A 135 2.36 -6.87 21.29
N LEU A 136 1.88 -7.91 21.98
CA LEU A 136 2.74 -9.03 22.38
C LEU A 136 3.30 -9.77 21.16
N LEU A 137 2.47 -10.15 20.20
CA LEU A 137 2.92 -10.85 18.99
C LEU A 137 3.96 -10.05 18.20
N LEU A 138 3.78 -8.74 18.02
CA LEU A 138 4.75 -7.91 17.31
C LEU A 138 6.12 -7.92 18.00
N THR A 139 6.16 -7.77 19.32
CA THR A 139 7.42 -7.84 20.10
C THR A 139 8.08 -9.22 19.99
N GLN A 140 7.27 -10.28 19.98
CA GLN A 140 7.76 -11.65 19.94
C GLN A 140 8.23 -12.07 18.55
N LEU A 141 7.54 -11.63 17.49
CA LEU A 141 7.97 -11.80 16.12
C LEU A 141 9.30 -11.10 15.88
N GLU A 142 9.50 -9.88 16.40
CA GLU A 142 10.77 -9.16 16.29
C GLU A 142 11.90 -9.94 16.96
N THR A 143 11.65 -10.45 18.17
CA THR A 143 12.62 -11.24 18.93
C THR A 143 13.01 -12.53 18.20
N GLY A 144 12.02 -13.28 17.70
CA GLY A 144 12.28 -14.51 16.96
C GLY A 144 13.00 -14.25 15.63
N LEU A 145 12.55 -13.26 14.86
CA LEU A 145 13.18 -12.88 13.60
C LEU A 145 14.60 -12.34 13.80
N ARG A 146 14.88 -11.60 14.88
CA ARG A 146 16.23 -11.17 15.25
C ARG A 146 17.17 -12.34 15.48
N ARG A 147 16.69 -13.42 16.09
CA ARG A 147 17.49 -14.65 16.27
C ARG A 147 17.80 -15.33 14.95
N VAL A 148 16.79 -15.46 14.08
CA VAL A 148 16.98 -16.05 12.75
C VAL A 148 17.95 -15.19 11.95
N PHE A 149 17.76 -13.87 11.94
CA PHE A 149 18.64 -12.88 11.30
C PHE A 149 20.09 -13.04 11.75
N ALA A 150 20.33 -13.10 13.06
CA ALA A 150 21.68 -13.26 13.60
C ALA A 150 22.30 -14.62 13.21
N ALA A 151 21.50 -15.68 13.16
CA ALA A 151 21.97 -17.01 12.76
C ALA A 151 22.33 -17.07 11.27
N VAL A 152 21.42 -16.65 10.38
CA VAL A 152 21.62 -16.78 8.93
C VAL A 152 22.66 -15.81 8.37
N ASN A 153 22.84 -14.64 9.00
CA ASN A 153 23.89 -13.68 8.64
C ASN A 153 25.19 -13.87 9.44
N GLN A 154 25.26 -14.88 10.32
CA GLN A 154 26.42 -15.15 11.18
C GLN A 154 26.84 -13.92 12.03
N CYS A 155 25.85 -13.16 12.51
CA CYS A 155 26.10 -11.97 13.30
C CYS A 155 26.56 -12.32 14.73
N PRO A 156 27.28 -11.41 15.40
CA PRO A 156 27.66 -11.61 16.80
C PRO A 156 26.44 -11.71 17.72
N LYS A 157 26.53 -12.57 18.75
CA LYS A 157 25.45 -12.78 19.73
C LYS A 157 24.99 -11.51 20.45
N ARG A 158 25.83 -10.47 20.51
CA ARG A 158 25.51 -9.17 21.10
C ARG A 158 24.26 -8.52 20.49
N LEU A 159 23.93 -8.81 19.23
CA LEU A 159 22.72 -8.28 18.60
C LEU A 159 21.45 -8.83 19.26
N LEU A 160 21.52 -9.92 20.02
CA LEU A 160 20.39 -10.50 20.74
C LEU A 160 20.12 -9.83 22.09
N THR A 161 20.97 -8.89 22.51
CA THR A 161 20.92 -8.23 23.81
C THR A 161 20.79 -6.71 23.67
N ALA A 162 20.10 -6.07 24.61
CA ALA A 162 20.05 -4.62 24.68
C ALA A 162 21.30 -4.08 25.40
N GLU A 163 22.20 -3.44 24.64
CA GLU A 163 23.38 -2.76 25.19
C GLU A 163 23.13 -1.24 25.28
N SER A 164 23.56 -0.60 26.37
CA SER A 164 23.38 0.85 26.55
C SER A 164 24.29 1.71 25.64
N THR A 165 25.32 1.10 25.06
CA THR A 165 26.34 1.77 24.25
C THR A 165 26.16 1.56 22.74
N ALA A 166 25.11 0.84 22.31
CA ALA A 166 24.88 0.49 20.91
C ALA A 166 23.41 0.66 20.53
N LEU A 167 23.16 0.88 19.25
CA LEU A 167 21.80 0.88 18.71
C LEU A 167 21.23 -0.53 18.69
N TYR A 168 19.93 -0.64 18.90
CA TYR A 168 19.21 -1.92 18.89
C TYR A 168 18.98 -2.40 17.46
N THR A 169 19.14 -3.70 17.24
CA THR A 169 18.72 -4.34 15.99
C THR A 169 17.21 -4.56 16.03
N THR A 170 16.47 -3.79 15.25
CA THR A 170 15.00 -3.78 15.19
C THR A 170 14.51 -4.35 13.85
N PHE A 171 13.19 -4.39 13.62
CA PHE A 171 12.65 -4.82 12.33
C PHE A 171 13.25 -4.08 11.12
N ASP A 172 13.61 -2.80 11.28
CA ASP A 172 14.13 -2.00 10.17
C ASP A 172 15.46 -2.58 9.66
N GLU A 173 16.36 -2.94 10.58
CA GLU A 173 17.63 -3.60 10.24
C GLU A 173 17.41 -5.08 9.85
N ILE A 174 16.55 -5.79 10.58
CA ILE A 174 16.28 -7.24 10.38
C ILE A 174 15.75 -7.50 8.97
N LEU A 175 14.86 -6.63 8.47
CA LEU A 175 14.14 -6.80 7.20
C LEU A 175 14.78 -6.03 6.04
N ALA A 176 15.90 -5.35 6.24
CA ALA A 176 16.61 -4.60 5.20
C ALA A 176 17.23 -5.51 4.13
N LYS A 177 17.49 -4.95 2.93
CA LYS A 177 18.14 -5.68 1.82
C LYS A 177 19.61 -6.00 2.11
N HIS A 178 20.30 -5.06 2.74
CA HIS A 178 21.73 -5.14 3.01
C HIS A 178 21.99 -4.90 4.49
N LEU A 179 23.07 -5.50 4.99
CA LEU A 179 23.63 -5.23 6.30
C LEU A 179 24.43 -3.92 6.28
N ASP A 180 24.82 -3.43 7.46
CA ASP A 180 25.62 -2.19 7.60
C ASP A 180 26.98 -2.25 6.87
N ASP A 181 27.54 -3.44 6.68
CA ASP A 181 28.79 -3.67 5.95
C ASP A 181 28.59 -3.81 4.42
N GLY A 182 27.36 -3.60 3.93
CA GLY A 182 26.99 -3.68 2.52
C GLY A 182 26.73 -5.10 2.00
N LYS A 183 26.93 -6.15 2.81
CA LYS A 183 26.59 -7.52 2.40
C LYS A 183 25.07 -7.70 2.27
N ILE A 184 24.66 -8.62 1.41
CA ILE A 184 23.25 -8.99 1.26
C ILE A 184 22.77 -9.67 2.54
N ASN A 185 21.66 -9.18 3.08
CA ASN A 185 20.97 -9.80 4.20
C ASN A 185 20.38 -11.15 3.74
N GLN A 186 20.75 -12.23 4.41
CA GLN A 186 20.30 -13.59 4.10
C GLN A 186 18.90 -13.90 4.64
N LEU A 187 18.37 -13.12 5.58
CA LEU A 187 17.06 -13.37 6.17
C LEU A 187 15.92 -13.26 5.13
N PRO A 188 15.83 -12.22 4.28
CA PRO A 188 14.82 -12.16 3.23
C PRO A 188 14.83 -13.37 2.29
N LEU A 189 16.02 -13.86 1.93
CA LEU A 189 16.18 -15.06 1.09
C LEU A 189 15.71 -16.32 1.83
N PHE A 190 16.05 -16.44 3.11
CA PHE A 190 15.63 -17.55 3.97
C PHE A 190 14.11 -17.57 4.18
N LEU A 191 13.48 -16.41 4.42
CA LEU A 191 12.04 -16.31 4.63
C LEU A 191 11.25 -16.47 3.31
N GLY A 192 11.83 -16.07 2.19
CA GLY A 192 11.14 -16.05 0.90
C GLY A 192 10.26 -14.80 0.73
N GLU A 193 9.97 -14.48 -0.53
CA GLU A 193 9.25 -13.27 -0.93
C GLU A 193 7.86 -13.13 -0.27
N PRO A 194 6.99 -14.16 -0.23
CA PRO A 194 5.65 -14.01 0.34
C PRO A 194 5.64 -13.60 1.82
N ALA A 195 6.52 -14.20 2.63
CA ALA A 195 6.63 -13.85 4.05
C ALA A 195 7.19 -12.43 4.25
N MET A 196 8.14 -12.03 3.41
CA MET A 196 8.68 -10.67 3.41
C MET A 196 7.64 -9.63 3.01
N GLU A 197 6.84 -9.89 1.97
CA GLU A 197 5.77 -8.99 1.54
C GLU A 197 4.69 -8.83 2.62
N PHE A 198 4.30 -9.91 3.32
CA PHE A 198 3.38 -9.82 4.46
C PHE A 198 3.92 -8.91 5.57
N LEU A 199 5.18 -9.13 5.97
CA LEU A 199 5.81 -8.31 7.01
C LEU A 199 5.90 -6.84 6.60
N TRP A 200 6.22 -6.56 5.34
CA TRP A 200 6.31 -5.19 4.83
C TRP A 200 4.95 -4.49 4.73
N ASP A 201 3.90 -5.19 4.34
CA ASP A 201 2.53 -4.67 4.37
C ASP A 201 2.12 -4.29 5.79
N PHE A 202 2.33 -5.19 6.77
CA PHE A 202 1.90 -4.96 8.15
C PHE A 202 2.72 -3.89 8.89
N LEU A 203 4.01 -3.77 8.57
CA LEU A 203 4.95 -2.99 9.38
C LEU A 203 5.40 -1.70 8.70
N ASN A 204 5.56 -1.66 7.37
CA ASN A 204 6.40 -0.64 6.73
C ASN A 204 5.68 0.22 5.67
N HIS A 205 4.85 -0.38 4.82
CA HIS A 205 4.24 0.38 3.71
C HIS A 205 3.44 1.58 4.20
N GLN A 206 3.66 2.76 3.60
CA GLN A 206 3.06 4.02 4.04
C GLN A 206 1.53 4.03 4.00
N GLU A 207 0.96 3.35 3.00
CA GLU A 207 -0.49 3.18 2.85
C GLU A 207 -1.00 1.90 3.53
N GLY A 208 -0.09 1.11 4.12
CA GLY A 208 -0.39 -0.06 4.92
C GLY A 208 -0.79 0.30 6.35
N PRO A 209 -1.22 -0.69 7.13
CA PRO A 209 -1.71 -0.48 8.49
C PRO A 209 -0.64 -0.04 9.49
N ARG A 210 0.66 -0.22 9.17
CA ARG A 210 1.83 0.13 10.02
C ARG A 210 1.57 -0.05 11.51
N ILE A 211 1.07 -1.24 11.86
CA ILE A 211 0.42 -1.49 13.15
C ILE A 211 1.39 -1.21 14.30
N ARG A 212 2.65 -1.61 14.12
CA ARG A 212 3.72 -1.38 15.10
C ARG A 212 3.95 0.10 15.35
N ASP A 213 4.06 0.91 14.31
CA ASP A 213 4.30 2.35 14.44
C ASP A 213 3.15 3.00 15.21
N HIS A 214 1.92 2.78 14.76
CA HIS A 214 0.74 3.42 15.34
C HIS A 214 0.48 2.97 16.79
N LEU A 215 0.70 1.70 17.13
CA LEU A 215 0.64 1.22 18.52
C LEU A 215 1.72 1.86 19.38
N SER A 216 2.97 1.95 18.89
CA SER A 216 4.09 2.50 19.65
C SER A 216 3.93 4.00 19.95
N HIS A 217 3.24 4.73 19.09
CA HIS A 217 2.95 6.17 19.24
C HIS A 217 1.67 6.44 20.04
N GLY A 218 0.91 5.41 20.41
CA GLY A 218 -0.36 5.55 21.12
C GLY A 218 -1.46 6.19 20.25
N GLU A 219 -1.38 6.00 18.93
CA GLU A 219 -2.31 6.59 17.96
C GLU A 219 -3.57 5.73 17.75
N ILE A 220 -3.62 4.54 18.33
CA ILE A 220 -4.76 3.62 18.22
C ILE A 220 -5.49 3.52 19.56
N ASN A 221 -6.83 3.54 19.49
CA ASN A 221 -7.68 3.26 20.62
C ASN A 221 -7.67 1.75 20.94
N LEU A 222 -7.00 1.34 22.02
CA LEU A 222 -6.74 -0.08 22.31
C LEU A 222 -8.02 -0.95 22.47
N PRO A 223 -9.10 -0.51 23.14
CA PRO A 223 -10.34 -1.27 23.23
C PRO A 223 -11.07 -1.45 21.87
N GLU A 224 -10.83 -0.55 20.91
CA GLU A 224 -11.43 -0.59 19.57
C GLU A 224 -10.47 -1.17 18.53
N PHE A 225 -9.37 -1.78 18.96
CA PHE A 225 -8.41 -2.38 18.05
C PHE A 225 -9.06 -3.51 17.23
N PRO A 226 -8.94 -3.49 15.88
CA PRO A 226 -9.68 -4.41 15.03
C PRO A 226 -9.25 -5.86 15.22
N LYS A 227 -10.23 -6.76 15.31
CA LYS A 227 -10.01 -8.21 15.40
C LYS A 227 -9.20 -8.70 14.20
N GLU A 228 -9.51 -8.18 13.02
CA GLU A 228 -8.94 -8.56 11.74
C GLU A 228 -7.43 -8.43 11.77
N ALA A 229 -6.90 -7.32 12.28
CA ALA A 229 -5.46 -7.09 12.40
C ALA A 229 -4.76 -8.13 13.31
N ALA A 230 -5.33 -8.41 14.48
CA ALA A 230 -4.79 -9.41 15.39
C ALA A 230 -4.91 -10.82 14.80
N ASN A 231 -6.00 -11.10 14.08
CA ASN A 231 -6.24 -12.37 13.40
C ASN A 231 -5.17 -12.67 12.36
N GLN A 232 -4.87 -11.71 11.48
CA GLN A 232 -3.85 -11.87 10.44
C GLN A 232 -2.45 -12.11 11.04
N LEU A 233 -2.07 -11.34 12.08
CA LEU A 233 -0.79 -11.51 12.77
C LEU A 233 -0.67 -12.92 13.38
N LEU A 234 -1.74 -13.40 13.99
CA LEU A 234 -1.77 -14.71 14.64
C LEU A 234 -1.75 -15.85 13.61
N ALA A 235 -2.51 -15.74 12.52
CA ALA A 235 -2.49 -16.68 11.41
C ALA A 235 -1.10 -16.77 10.76
N PHE A 236 -0.48 -15.63 10.47
CA PHE A 236 0.89 -15.60 9.95
C PHE A 236 1.89 -16.20 10.94
N SER A 237 1.73 -15.92 12.24
CA SER A 237 2.59 -16.49 13.28
C SER A 237 2.54 -18.02 13.30
N VAL A 238 1.36 -18.63 13.11
CA VAL A 238 1.23 -20.10 12.98
C VAL A 238 2.07 -20.62 11.82
N VAL A 239 1.90 -20.02 10.63
CA VAL A 239 2.64 -20.45 9.44
C VAL A 239 4.15 -20.29 9.64
N LEU A 240 4.58 -19.17 10.23
CA LEU A 240 5.99 -18.93 10.50
C LEU A 240 6.55 -19.96 11.48
N LEU A 241 5.87 -20.23 12.60
CA LEU A 241 6.34 -21.17 13.62
C LEU A 241 6.45 -22.61 13.12
N LEU A 242 5.56 -23.02 12.22
CA LEU A 242 5.61 -24.34 11.56
C LEU A 242 6.92 -24.57 10.80
N ARG A 243 7.56 -23.50 10.30
CA ARG A 243 8.86 -23.60 9.60
C ARG A 243 10.04 -23.87 10.52
N PHE A 244 9.86 -23.67 11.82
CA PHE A 244 10.90 -23.83 12.84
C PHE A 244 10.58 -24.96 13.82
N THR A 245 9.62 -25.81 13.46
CA THR A 245 9.22 -27.01 14.19
C THR A 245 9.85 -28.24 13.52
N ASP A 246 9.96 -29.34 14.24
CA ASP A 246 10.36 -30.65 13.70
C ASP A 246 9.58 -31.00 12.42
N GLU A 247 10.28 -31.58 11.43
CA GLU A 247 9.73 -31.80 10.09
C GLU A 247 8.53 -32.76 10.10
N ASP A 248 8.60 -33.85 10.87
CA ASP A 248 7.53 -34.84 10.98
C ASP A 248 6.29 -34.23 11.65
N LEU A 249 6.50 -33.47 12.73
CA LEU A 249 5.42 -32.75 13.40
C LEU A 249 4.80 -31.68 12.48
N SER A 250 5.64 -30.92 11.76
CA SER A 250 5.17 -29.88 10.83
C SER A 250 4.35 -30.50 9.70
N ALA A 251 4.80 -31.61 9.11
CA ALA A 251 4.07 -32.34 8.08
C ALA A 251 2.71 -32.84 8.61
N ALA A 252 2.68 -33.48 9.77
CA ALA A 252 1.43 -33.96 10.39
C ALA A 252 0.42 -32.83 10.66
N LEU A 253 0.89 -31.67 11.12
CA LEU A 253 0.03 -30.52 11.37
C LEU A 253 -0.49 -29.87 10.08
N LYS A 254 0.29 -29.90 9.00
CA LYS A 254 -0.10 -29.38 7.67
C LYS A 254 -1.16 -30.24 6.97
N GLU A 255 -1.42 -31.47 7.41
CA GLU A 255 -2.53 -32.29 6.90
C GLU A 255 -3.90 -31.76 7.37
N LYS A 256 -3.95 -31.00 8.47
CA LYS A 256 -5.19 -30.36 8.93
C LYS A 256 -5.64 -29.32 7.92
N ALA A 257 -6.90 -29.41 7.47
CA ALA A 257 -7.44 -28.58 6.39
C ALA A 257 -7.27 -27.07 6.64
N ALA A 258 -7.53 -26.61 7.88
CA ALA A 258 -7.35 -25.21 8.26
C ALA A 258 -5.90 -24.75 8.10
N ILE A 259 -4.93 -25.56 8.55
CA ILE A 259 -3.50 -25.24 8.48
C ILE A 259 -2.99 -25.30 7.05
N LYS A 260 -3.41 -26.30 6.27
CA LYS A 260 -3.11 -26.40 4.85
C LYS A 260 -3.55 -25.16 4.09
N SER A 261 -4.74 -24.65 4.39
CA SER A 261 -5.25 -23.41 3.80
C SER A 261 -4.41 -22.20 4.21
N LEU A 262 -4.03 -22.07 5.48
CA LEU A 262 -3.17 -20.97 5.94
C LEU A 262 -1.79 -20.98 5.26
N VAL A 263 -1.16 -22.15 5.16
CA VAL A 263 0.14 -22.30 4.50
C VAL A 263 0.04 -21.94 3.02
N GLY A 264 -0.98 -22.43 2.29
CA GLY A 264 -1.16 -22.10 0.88
C GLY A 264 -1.39 -20.60 0.64
N LEU A 265 -2.15 -19.93 1.51
CA LEU A 265 -2.35 -18.48 1.44
C LEU A 265 -1.07 -17.70 1.75
N ALA A 266 -0.28 -18.16 2.70
CA ALA A 266 0.98 -17.51 3.06
C ALA A 266 2.06 -17.70 1.98
N GLU A 267 2.10 -18.86 1.32
CA GLU A 267 3.02 -19.14 0.21
C GLU A 267 2.65 -18.38 -1.06
N GLY A 268 1.36 -18.09 -1.26
CA GLY A 268 0.85 -17.27 -2.37
C GLY A 268 0.65 -15.79 -2.03
N TYR A 269 1.16 -15.32 -0.89
CA TYR A 269 0.96 -13.94 -0.45
C TYR A 269 1.64 -12.95 -1.40
N HIS A 270 0.93 -11.87 -1.72
CA HIS A 270 1.46 -10.75 -2.51
C HIS A 270 1.24 -9.43 -1.80
N ALA A 271 2.17 -8.47 -1.92
CA ALA A 271 1.98 -7.16 -1.29
C ALA A 271 0.68 -6.47 -1.77
N HIS A 272 -0.13 -5.98 -0.84
CA HIS A 272 -1.39 -5.29 -1.07
C HIS A 272 -1.26 -3.77 -0.91
N PHE A 273 -0.34 -3.31 -0.05
CA PHE A 273 -0.16 -1.90 0.29
C PHE A 273 1.06 -1.26 -0.38
N HIS A 274 1.86 -2.05 -1.10
CA HIS A 274 2.92 -1.51 -1.94
C HIS A 274 2.34 -0.60 -3.06
N PRO A 275 3.03 0.50 -3.44
CA PRO A 275 2.55 1.42 -4.48
C PRO A 275 2.22 0.78 -5.83
N VAL A 276 2.89 -0.32 -6.21
CA VAL A 276 2.55 -1.12 -7.42
C VAL A 276 1.14 -1.68 -7.30
N SER A 277 0.82 -2.31 -6.18
CA SER A 277 -0.47 -2.96 -5.94
C SER A 277 -1.59 -1.93 -5.82
N GLN A 278 -1.31 -0.80 -5.18
CA GLN A 278 -2.23 0.33 -5.12
C GLN A 278 -2.49 0.92 -6.51
N LEU A 279 -1.47 1.06 -7.36
CA LEU A 279 -1.66 1.52 -8.74
C LEU A 279 -2.52 0.54 -9.55
N LYS A 280 -2.31 -0.78 -9.42
CA LYS A 280 -3.17 -1.79 -10.07
C LYS A 280 -4.64 -1.62 -9.67
N LYS A 281 -4.92 -1.47 -8.37
CA LYS A 281 -6.27 -1.24 -7.86
C LYS A 281 -6.87 0.06 -8.41
N GLN A 282 -6.09 1.14 -8.44
CA GLN A 282 -6.52 2.44 -9.00
C GLN A 282 -6.86 2.34 -10.49
N VAL A 283 -6.02 1.68 -11.28
CA VAL A 283 -6.26 1.46 -12.72
C VAL A 283 -7.53 0.64 -12.94
N LEU A 284 -7.71 -0.48 -12.24
CA LEU A 284 -8.89 -1.33 -12.39
C LEU A 284 -10.18 -0.65 -11.91
N SER A 285 -10.10 0.15 -10.85
CA SER A 285 -11.26 0.93 -10.37
C SER A 285 -11.66 2.03 -11.37
N CYS A 286 -10.66 2.77 -11.89
CA CYS A 286 -10.89 3.79 -12.91
C CYS A 286 -11.45 3.18 -14.19
N GLU A 287 -10.93 2.04 -14.63
CA GLU A 287 -11.41 1.28 -15.78
C GLU A 287 -12.90 0.95 -15.64
N LYS A 288 -13.30 0.34 -14.51
CA LYS A 288 -14.71 0.04 -14.22
C LYS A 288 -15.59 1.29 -14.24
N SER A 289 -15.08 2.41 -13.75
CA SER A 289 -15.79 3.70 -13.74
C SER A 289 -15.99 4.26 -15.15
N ILE A 290 -15.05 4.06 -16.07
CA ILE A 290 -15.18 4.50 -17.47
C ILE A 290 -16.08 3.54 -18.26
N ARG A 291 -16.05 2.24 -17.94
CA ARG A 291 -16.85 1.20 -18.61
C ARG A 291 -18.34 1.46 -18.62
N VAL A 292 -18.86 2.16 -17.61
CA VAL A 292 -20.29 2.50 -17.52
C VAL A 292 -20.67 3.74 -18.33
N TRP A 293 -19.72 4.48 -18.91
CA TRP A 293 -20.02 5.70 -19.66
C TRP A 293 -20.98 5.50 -20.85
N PRO A 294 -20.87 4.44 -21.66
CA PRO A 294 -21.83 4.17 -22.75
C PRO A 294 -23.26 3.89 -22.25
N LEU A 295 -23.42 3.55 -20.97
CA LEU A 295 -24.72 3.28 -20.34
C LEU A 295 -25.33 4.53 -19.68
N LEU A 296 -24.63 5.67 -19.71
CA LEU A 296 -25.13 6.91 -19.13
C LEU A 296 -26.35 7.43 -19.90
N PRO A 297 -27.31 8.08 -19.22
CA PRO A 297 -28.55 8.49 -19.84
C PRO A 297 -28.32 9.62 -20.86
N LEU A 298 -28.92 9.45 -22.05
CA LEU A 298 -28.81 10.34 -23.20
C LEU A 298 -30.22 10.74 -23.70
N PRO A 299 -30.49 12.01 -24.02
CA PRO A 299 -31.70 12.37 -24.74
C PRO A 299 -31.65 11.88 -26.20
N GLU A 300 -32.77 11.39 -26.75
CA GLU A 300 -32.86 10.92 -28.15
C GLU A 300 -32.40 11.99 -29.16
N GLU A 301 -32.83 13.25 -28.97
CA GLU A 301 -32.43 14.42 -29.78
C GLU A 301 -30.92 14.70 -29.74
N ALA A 302 -30.26 14.32 -28.64
CA ALA A 302 -28.82 14.49 -28.48
C ALA A 302 -28.02 13.37 -29.17
N GLU A 303 -28.60 12.17 -29.25
CA GLU A 303 -27.98 11.04 -29.92
C GLU A 303 -27.89 11.26 -31.44
N GLU A 304 -28.94 11.85 -32.04
CA GLU A 304 -28.97 12.22 -33.45
C GLU A 304 -27.99 13.36 -33.78
N ALA A 305 -27.96 14.42 -32.96
CA ALA A 305 -27.04 15.54 -33.14
C ALA A 305 -25.55 15.09 -33.01
N ALA A 306 -25.27 14.23 -32.04
CA ALA A 306 -23.91 13.71 -31.80
C ALA A 306 -23.46 12.64 -32.83
N ARG A 307 -24.33 12.19 -33.74
CA ARG A 307 -23.96 11.34 -34.90
C ARG A 307 -23.53 12.19 -36.11
N LEU A 308 -23.98 13.44 -36.18
CA LEU A 308 -23.75 14.36 -37.29
C LEU A 308 -22.55 15.30 -37.05
N GLU A 309 -22.18 15.58 -35.80
CA GLU A 309 -21.07 16.49 -35.41
C GLU A 309 -19.71 15.78 -35.18
N GLY A 310 -19.23 14.98 -36.13
CA GLY A 310 -17.82 14.54 -36.13
C GLY A 310 -16.92 15.71 -36.53
N THR A 311 -16.28 16.40 -35.58
CA THR A 311 -15.30 17.46 -35.93
C THR A 311 -14.03 16.85 -36.54
N SER A 312 -13.37 17.58 -37.45
CA SER A 312 -12.08 17.15 -38.01
C SER A 312 -11.01 16.87 -36.95
N GLU A 313 -11.06 17.59 -35.83
CA GLU A 313 -10.16 17.38 -34.68
C GLU A 313 -10.44 16.06 -33.95
N THR A 314 -11.70 15.66 -33.80
CA THR A 314 -12.09 14.37 -33.20
C THR A 314 -11.55 13.21 -34.05
N GLN A 315 -11.72 13.29 -35.37
CA GLN A 315 -11.19 12.28 -36.30
C GLN A 315 -9.67 12.20 -36.27
N ALA A 316 -8.98 13.35 -36.17
CA ALA A 316 -7.53 13.39 -36.01
C ALA A 316 -7.07 12.70 -34.72
N CYS A 317 -7.81 12.88 -33.62
CA CYS A 317 -7.53 12.18 -32.37
C CYS A 317 -7.72 10.67 -32.48
N GLU A 318 -8.81 10.21 -33.11
CA GLU A 318 -9.07 8.78 -33.35
C GLU A 318 -7.98 8.12 -34.20
N ALA A 319 -7.50 8.82 -35.24
CA ALA A 319 -6.37 8.38 -36.04
C ALA A 319 -5.09 8.27 -35.19
N LEU A 320 -4.78 9.27 -34.36
CA LEU A 320 -3.61 9.24 -33.47
C LEU A 320 -3.68 8.11 -32.44
N ILE A 321 -4.84 7.84 -31.86
CA ILE A 321 -5.03 6.69 -30.95
C ILE A 321 -4.66 5.39 -31.68
N THR A 322 -5.15 5.24 -32.91
CA THR A 322 -4.87 4.05 -33.73
C THR A 322 -3.37 3.94 -34.03
N GLU A 323 -2.70 5.03 -34.42
CA GLU A 323 -1.25 5.03 -34.65
C GLU A 323 -0.47 4.65 -33.39
N ILE A 324 -0.80 5.26 -32.24
CA ILE A 324 -0.15 4.96 -30.96
C ILE A 324 -0.22 3.46 -30.65
N LEU A 325 -1.40 2.85 -30.83
CA LEU A 325 -1.59 1.42 -30.59
C LEU A 325 -0.72 0.56 -31.53
N ARG A 326 -0.60 0.92 -32.82
CA ARG A 326 0.28 0.21 -33.76
C ARG A 326 1.76 0.34 -33.41
N ALA A 327 2.18 1.44 -32.79
CA ALA A 327 3.56 1.64 -32.35
C ALA A 327 3.92 0.93 -31.03
N LEU A 328 2.94 0.38 -30.29
CA LEU A 328 3.22 -0.40 -29.10
C LEU A 328 3.83 -1.77 -29.47
N PRO A 329 4.80 -2.29 -28.69
CA PRO A 329 5.43 -3.57 -29.00
C PRO A 329 4.41 -4.73 -29.04
N ARG A 330 4.49 -5.55 -30.09
CA ARG A 330 3.62 -6.72 -30.28
C ARG A 330 3.87 -7.86 -29.28
N HIS A 331 4.93 -7.77 -28.47
CA HIS A 331 5.33 -8.82 -27.54
C HIS A 331 5.00 -8.38 -26.12
N LEU A 332 3.82 -8.77 -25.64
CA LEU A 332 3.58 -8.87 -24.21
C LEU A 332 4.29 -10.13 -23.67
N PRO A 333 4.75 -10.21 -22.40
CA PRO A 333 5.36 -11.40 -21.84
C PRO A 333 4.62 -12.68 -22.24
N GLU A 334 5.34 -13.58 -22.92
CA GLU A 334 4.87 -14.83 -23.54
C GLU A 334 4.30 -15.86 -22.54
N SER A 335 4.04 -15.49 -21.28
CA SER A 335 3.66 -16.45 -20.24
C SER A 335 2.20 -16.89 -20.32
N ARG A 336 1.31 -16.21 -21.04
CA ARG A 336 -0.06 -16.68 -21.39
C ARG A 336 -0.47 -16.05 -22.72
N GLY A 337 -0.54 -16.84 -23.81
CA GLY A 337 -0.66 -16.37 -25.19
C GLY A 337 -1.94 -15.64 -25.58
N VAL A 338 -2.11 -14.37 -25.19
CA VAL A 338 -3.44 -13.73 -25.21
C VAL A 338 -3.62 -12.53 -26.16
N VAL A 339 -2.59 -11.93 -26.76
CA VAL A 339 -2.81 -10.97 -27.86
C VAL A 339 -1.72 -11.11 -28.91
N SER A 340 -1.98 -11.87 -29.98
CA SER A 340 -1.08 -11.99 -31.12
C SER A 340 -1.19 -10.82 -32.11
N ASP A 341 -2.19 -9.94 -31.95
CA ASP A 341 -2.50 -8.91 -32.93
C ASP A 341 -3.08 -7.63 -32.32
N TRP A 342 -2.23 -6.62 -32.14
CA TRP A 342 -2.65 -5.27 -31.72
C TRP A 342 -3.38 -4.52 -32.84
N ASP A 343 -3.22 -4.94 -34.10
CA ASP A 343 -3.77 -4.25 -35.26
C ASP A 343 -5.30 -4.43 -35.40
N SER A 344 -5.90 -5.38 -34.65
CA SER A 344 -7.34 -5.69 -34.62
C SER A 344 -8.02 -5.45 -33.25
N LEU A 345 -7.35 -4.77 -32.32
CA LEU A 345 -7.82 -4.57 -30.96
C LEU A 345 -8.93 -3.51 -30.88
N SER A 346 -10.19 -3.96 -30.98
CA SER A 346 -11.35 -3.08 -30.79
C SER A 346 -11.34 -2.47 -29.38
N ALA A 347 -11.89 -1.25 -29.25
CA ALA A 347 -12.04 -0.55 -27.95
C ALA A 347 -12.73 -1.42 -26.88
N GLU A 348 -13.54 -2.39 -27.29
CA GLU A 348 -14.25 -3.35 -26.42
C GLU A 348 -13.33 -4.34 -25.71
N ARG A 349 -12.11 -4.59 -26.23
CA ARG A 349 -11.15 -5.53 -25.64
C ARG A 349 -10.19 -4.89 -24.64
N TRP A 350 -10.09 -3.57 -24.60
CA TRP A 350 -9.13 -2.88 -23.73
C TRP A 350 -9.36 -3.15 -22.23
N PRO A 351 -10.59 -3.25 -21.73
CA PRO A 351 -10.85 -3.69 -20.36
C PRO A 351 -10.19 -5.03 -19.99
N GLN A 352 -10.25 -6.01 -20.89
CA GLN A 352 -9.69 -7.35 -20.67
C GLN A 352 -8.16 -7.28 -20.62
N VAL A 353 -7.55 -6.57 -21.57
CA VAL A 353 -6.09 -6.37 -21.61
C VAL A 353 -5.59 -5.65 -20.36
N ILE A 354 -6.26 -4.59 -19.92
CA ILE A 354 -5.90 -3.87 -18.68
C ILE A 354 -5.98 -4.80 -17.47
N GLN A 355 -7.01 -5.64 -17.40
CA GLN A 355 -7.18 -6.61 -16.31
C GLN A 355 -6.05 -7.63 -16.28
N GLU A 356 -5.65 -8.16 -17.43
CA GLU A 356 -4.56 -9.13 -17.55
C GLU A 356 -3.20 -8.52 -17.21
N LEU A 357 -2.93 -7.30 -17.70
CA LEU A 357 -1.71 -6.56 -17.36
C LEU A 357 -1.60 -6.32 -15.86
N CYS A 358 -2.69 -5.87 -15.22
CA CYS A 358 -2.71 -5.68 -13.78
C CYS A 358 -2.56 -7.00 -13.01
N GLY A 359 -2.99 -8.13 -13.60
CA GLY A 359 -2.77 -9.47 -13.05
C GLY A 359 -1.32 -9.98 -13.15
N THR A 360 -0.45 -9.33 -13.93
CA THR A 360 0.94 -9.76 -14.10
C THR A 360 1.75 -9.47 -12.83
N PRO A 361 2.49 -10.44 -12.26
CA PRO A 361 3.35 -10.22 -11.09
C PRO A 361 4.42 -9.16 -11.38
N VAL A 362 4.62 -8.24 -10.44
CA VAL A 362 5.65 -7.20 -10.52
C VAL A 362 6.40 -7.22 -9.19
N PRO A 363 7.73 -7.45 -9.18
CA PRO A 363 8.51 -7.53 -7.94
C PRO A 363 8.35 -6.26 -7.11
N THR A 364 8.06 -6.39 -5.81
CA THR A 364 7.83 -5.25 -4.92
C THR A 364 8.92 -5.08 -3.86
N LEU A 365 9.60 -6.16 -3.47
CA LEU A 365 10.62 -6.11 -2.44
C LEU A 365 11.82 -5.27 -2.84
N PHE A 366 12.21 -4.38 -1.93
CA PHE A 366 13.38 -3.51 -2.07
C PHE A 366 13.40 -2.69 -3.37
N CYS A 367 12.22 -2.23 -3.81
CA CYS A 367 12.06 -1.35 -4.97
C CYS A 367 12.96 -0.11 -4.84
N PRO A 368 13.81 0.17 -5.84
CA PRO A 368 14.68 1.34 -5.78
C PRO A 368 13.92 2.66 -5.93
N ARG A 369 14.54 3.74 -5.45
CA ARG A 369 13.91 5.07 -5.40
C ARG A 369 13.44 5.57 -6.77
N THR A 370 14.18 5.26 -7.84
CA THR A 370 13.80 5.65 -9.22
C THR A 370 12.49 5.03 -9.66
N VAL A 371 12.23 3.77 -9.28
CA VAL A 371 10.94 3.07 -9.50
C VAL A 371 9.83 3.74 -8.69
N LEU A 372 10.06 4.00 -7.40
CA LEU A 372 9.06 4.64 -6.53
C LEU A 372 8.68 6.06 -7.03
N GLU A 373 9.64 6.82 -7.56
CA GLU A 373 9.38 8.13 -8.16
C GLU A 373 8.48 8.03 -9.40
N VAL A 374 8.74 7.08 -10.30
CA VAL A 374 7.89 6.84 -11.47
C VAL A 374 6.50 6.37 -11.05
N LEU A 375 6.40 5.43 -10.11
CA LEU A 375 5.13 4.95 -9.57
C LEU A 375 4.29 6.09 -9.00
N THR A 376 4.91 7.03 -8.29
CA THR A 376 4.22 8.22 -7.76
C THR A 376 3.57 9.04 -8.87
N VAL A 377 4.29 9.28 -9.97
CA VAL A 377 3.73 10.02 -11.12
C VAL A 377 2.59 9.24 -11.78
N LEU A 378 2.75 7.93 -12.00
CA LEU A 378 1.71 7.08 -12.59
C LEU A 378 0.44 7.02 -11.72
N ARG A 379 0.59 6.92 -10.40
CA ARG A 379 -0.53 6.97 -9.43
C ARG A 379 -1.28 8.29 -9.48
N ASN A 380 -0.56 9.41 -9.59
CA ASN A 380 -1.18 10.72 -9.74
C ASN A 380 -1.97 10.81 -11.05
N ILE A 381 -1.40 10.34 -12.18
CA ILE A 381 -2.11 10.30 -13.46
C ILE A 381 -3.41 9.49 -13.33
N SER A 382 -3.34 8.28 -12.77
CA SER A 382 -4.51 7.40 -12.56
C SER A 382 -5.57 8.05 -11.66
N THR A 383 -5.14 8.74 -10.59
CA THR A 383 -6.03 9.48 -9.68
C THR A 383 -6.78 10.59 -10.40
N HIS A 384 -6.10 11.34 -11.28
CA HIS A 384 -6.76 12.37 -12.10
C HIS A 384 -7.71 11.76 -13.13
N CYS A 385 -7.36 10.63 -13.77
CA CYS A 385 -8.29 9.92 -14.66
C CYS A 385 -9.58 9.50 -13.92
N ALA A 386 -9.44 8.93 -12.71
CA ALA A 386 -10.59 8.54 -11.89
C ALA A 386 -11.48 9.76 -11.55
N ARG A 387 -10.85 10.90 -11.21
CA ARG A 387 -11.56 12.15 -10.92
C ARG A 387 -12.30 12.70 -12.14
N VAL A 388 -11.69 12.65 -13.33
CA VAL A 388 -12.39 13.00 -14.59
C VAL A 388 -13.61 12.10 -14.78
N SER A 389 -13.46 10.79 -14.56
CA SER A 389 -14.58 9.84 -14.65
C SER A 389 -15.73 10.17 -13.70
N SER A 390 -15.44 10.45 -12.43
CA SER A 390 -16.48 10.86 -11.49
C SER A 390 -17.16 12.18 -11.89
N GLN A 391 -16.39 13.15 -12.40
CA GLN A 391 -16.93 14.43 -12.88
C GLN A 391 -17.83 14.28 -14.11
N VAL A 392 -17.42 13.43 -15.07
CA VAL A 392 -18.20 13.12 -16.27
C VAL A 392 -19.51 12.47 -15.87
N ALA A 393 -19.47 11.40 -15.07
CA ALA A 393 -20.68 10.70 -14.62
C ALA A 393 -21.65 11.64 -13.89
N ALA A 394 -21.16 12.44 -12.93
CA ALA A 394 -21.99 13.39 -12.20
C ALA A 394 -22.55 14.51 -13.09
N SER A 395 -21.77 14.98 -14.08
CA SER A 395 -22.21 16.04 -14.99
C SER A 395 -23.24 15.54 -15.99
N VAL A 396 -23.08 14.33 -16.54
CA VAL A 396 -24.06 13.73 -17.45
C VAL A 396 -25.39 13.53 -16.72
N GLU A 397 -25.37 12.92 -15.53
CA GLU A 397 -26.59 12.66 -14.74
C GLU A 397 -27.34 13.97 -14.41
N LEU A 398 -26.63 14.97 -13.88
CA LEU A 398 -27.23 16.26 -13.54
C LEU A 398 -27.82 16.96 -14.76
N ARG A 399 -27.10 16.97 -15.89
CA ARG A 399 -27.56 17.63 -17.11
C ARG A 399 -28.72 16.89 -17.76
N TYR A 400 -28.72 15.56 -17.71
CA TYR A 400 -29.83 14.74 -18.17
C TYR A 400 -31.11 15.05 -17.38
N GLN A 401 -31.04 15.08 -16.05
CA GLN A 401 -32.18 15.46 -15.19
C GLN A 401 -32.70 16.86 -15.55
N GLN A 402 -31.80 17.84 -15.68
CA GLN A 402 -32.18 19.21 -16.06
C GLN A 402 -32.77 19.29 -17.48
N TRP A 403 -32.37 18.40 -18.39
CA TRP A 403 -32.93 18.29 -19.73
C TRP A 403 -34.37 17.79 -19.68
N VAL A 404 -34.59 16.66 -18.99
CA VAL A 404 -35.91 16.02 -18.82
C VAL A 404 -36.90 16.97 -18.13
N GLU A 405 -36.45 17.68 -17.09
CA GLU A 405 -37.25 18.67 -16.37
C GLU A 405 -37.44 19.99 -17.15
N ARG A 406 -36.89 20.09 -18.37
CA ARG A 406 -36.92 21.28 -19.24
C ARG A 406 -36.34 22.55 -18.59
N ARG A 407 -35.42 22.39 -17.64
CA ARG A 407 -34.75 23.49 -16.91
C ARG A 407 -33.54 24.07 -17.65
N LEU A 408 -33.03 23.38 -18.69
CA LEU A 408 -31.89 23.87 -19.48
C LEU A 408 -32.31 24.94 -20.49
N ARG A 409 -31.67 26.12 -20.41
CA ARG A 409 -31.75 27.18 -21.42
C ARG A 409 -31.02 26.75 -22.71
N SER A 410 -31.36 27.36 -23.85
CA SER A 410 -30.80 27.01 -25.17
C SER A 410 -29.26 26.90 -25.20
N ARG A 411 -28.53 27.89 -24.66
CA ARG A 411 -27.05 27.83 -24.56
C ARG A 411 -26.55 26.65 -23.72
N GLN A 412 -27.25 26.32 -22.63
CA GLN A 412 -26.88 25.20 -21.76
C GLN A 412 -27.16 23.85 -22.42
N ARG A 413 -28.20 23.78 -23.27
CA ARG A 413 -28.47 22.61 -24.12
C ARG A 413 -27.36 22.38 -25.13
N GLN A 414 -26.92 23.42 -25.84
CA GLN A 414 -25.77 23.33 -26.75
C GLN A 414 -24.49 22.88 -26.03
N THR A 415 -24.23 23.43 -24.84
CA THR A 415 -23.06 23.02 -24.05
C THR A 415 -23.15 21.57 -23.59
N TYR A 416 -24.36 21.07 -23.30
CA TYR A 416 -24.59 19.67 -22.97
C TYR A 416 -24.34 18.76 -24.18
N LEU A 417 -24.78 19.13 -25.39
CA LEU A 417 -24.46 18.37 -26.61
C LEU A 417 -22.96 18.28 -26.86
N HIS A 418 -22.23 19.39 -26.75
CA HIS A 418 -20.77 19.41 -26.88
C HIS A 418 -20.06 18.55 -25.82
N MET A 419 -20.58 18.51 -24.60
CA MET A 419 -20.10 17.59 -23.56
C MET A 419 -20.25 16.14 -23.99
N LEU A 420 -21.40 15.74 -24.52
CA LEU A 420 -21.64 14.37 -24.99
C LEU A 420 -20.69 13.97 -26.12
N THR A 421 -20.45 14.86 -27.09
CA THR A 421 -19.46 14.65 -28.15
C THR A 421 -18.03 14.51 -27.59
N SER A 422 -17.67 15.36 -26.62
CA SER A 422 -16.36 15.29 -25.96
C SER A 422 -16.18 13.99 -25.17
N ILE A 423 -17.24 13.49 -24.52
CA ILE A 423 -17.22 12.23 -23.76
C ILE A 423 -16.92 11.03 -24.68
N LYS A 424 -17.50 11.00 -25.89
CA LYS A 424 -17.21 9.95 -26.89
C LYS A 424 -15.72 9.86 -27.23
N LEU A 425 -15.03 11.00 -27.30
CA LEU A 425 -13.58 11.06 -27.52
C LEU A 425 -12.78 10.76 -26.24
N LEU A 426 -13.19 11.31 -25.09
CA LEU A 426 -12.45 11.18 -23.84
C LEU A 426 -12.42 9.74 -23.33
N SER A 427 -13.49 8.96 -23.55
CA SER A 427 -13.54 7.54 -23.14
C SER A 427 -12.36 6.72 -23.67
N PRO A 428 -12.15 6.58 -25.01
CA PRO A 428 -11.00 5.85 -25.53
C PRO A 428 -9.67 6.48 -25.16
N VAL A 429 -9.57 7.81 -24.98
CA VAL A 429 -8.32 8.44 -24.55
C VAL A 429 -7.96 8.06 -23.10
N LEU A 430 -8.93 8.05 -22.19
CA LEU A 430 -8.68 7.65 -20.81
C LEU A 430 -8.32 6.17 -20.73
N TYR A 431 -9.00 5.32 -21.50
CA TYR A 431 -8.62 3.91 -21.61
C TYR A 431 -7.20 3.73 -22.16
N LEU A 432 -6.77 4.56 -23.12
CA LEU A 432 -5.41 4.51 -23.68
C LEU A 432 -4.41 4.87 -22.59
N ILE A 433 -4.68 5.90 -21.80
CA ILE A 433 -3.83 6.28 -20.67
C ILE A 433 -3.76 5.15 -19.63
N LEU A 434 -4.88 4.51 -19.28
CA LEU A 434 -4.89 3.37 -18.37
C LEU A 434 -4.10 2.17 -18.90
N LEU A 435 -4.24 1.87 -20.20
CA LEU A 435 -3.48 0.84 -20.88
C LEU A 435 -1.97 1.15 -20.82
N LEU A 436 -1.56 2.38 -21.15
CA LEU A 436 -0.16 2.80 -21.08
C LEU A 436 0.36 2.72 -19.64
N ILE A 437 -0.40 3.12 -18.63
CA ILE A 437 -0.03 2.96 -17.22
C ILE A 437 0.22 1.48 -16.90
N ALA A 438 -0.68 0.59 -17.31
CA ALA A 438 -0.56 -0.84 -17.03
C ALA A 438 0.67 -1.46 -17.74
N LEU A 439 0.93 -1.08 -19.00
CA LEU A 439 2.10 -1.52 -19.77
C LEU A 439 3.41 -1.02 -19.15
N GLU A 440 3.47 0.24 -18.75
CA GLU A 440 4.64 0.82 -18.10
C GLU A 440 4.86 0.22 -16.70
N LEU A 441 3.79 -0.14 -15.99
CA LEU A 441 3.86 -0.79 -14.68
C LEU A 441 4.47 -2.19 -14.76
N VAL A 442 4.05 -3.02 -15.73
CA VAL A 442 4.63 -4.36 -15.93
C VAL A 442 6.13 -4.27 -16.24
N ASN A 443 6.56 -3.19 -16.89
CA ASN A 443 7.95 -2.97 -17.28
C ASN A 443 8.68 -1.97 -16.36
N ILE A 444 8.15 -1.68 -15.18
CA ILE A 444 8.61 -0.56 -14.33
C ILE A 444 10.10 -0.65 -13.97
N HIS A 445 10.59 -1.88 -13.75
CA HIS A 445 11.98 -2.13 -13.34
C HIS A 445 13.00 -1.88 -14.45
N VAL A 446 12.57 -1.79 -15.71
CA VAL A 446 13.43 -1.42 -16.86
C VAL A 446 13.98 0.01 -16.69
N VAL A 447 13.36 0.85 -15.85
CA VAL A 447 13.82 2.20 -15.55
C VAL A 447 15.27 2.25 -15.05
N HIS A 448 15.77 1.19 -14.41
CA HIS A 448 17.16 1.08 -13.95
C HIS A 448 18.18 1.07 -15.09
N GLY A 449 17.78 0.60 -16.28
CA GLY A 449 18.64 0.57 -17.45
C GLY A 449 18.80 1.93 -18.13
N LYS A 450 17.99 2.93 -17.76
CA LYS A 450 18.07 4.27 -18.35
C LYS A 450 19.24 5.05 -17.77
N ASN A 451 19.99 5.73 -18.62
CA ASN A 451 20.96 6.72 -18.15
C ASN A 451 20.23 7.98 -17.61
N THR A 452 20.96 8.85 -16.91
CA THR A 452 20.39 10.05 -16.27
C THR A 452 19.59 10.93 -17.24
N TYR A 453 20.07 11.10 -18.47
CA TYR A 453 19.39 11.91 -19.48
C TYR A 453 18.08 11.24 -19.95
N GLU A 454 18.11 9.96 -20.29
CA GLU A 454 16.93 9.18 -20.69
C GLU A 454 15.87 9.11 -19.59
N TYR A 455 16.31 8.96 -18.34
CA TYR A 455 15.44 8.98 -17.17
C TYR A 455 14.73 10.32 -17.02
N GLN A 456 15.47 11.43 -17.13
CA GLN A 456 14.89 12.78 -17.06
C GLN A 456 13.91 13.05 -18.21
N GLN A 457 14.21 12.61 -19.43
CA GLN A 457 13.29 12.75 -20.57
C GLN A 457 12.01 11.93 -20.35
N TYR A 458 12.13 10.71 -19.84
CA TYR A 458 11.00 9.86 -19.48
C TYR A 458 10.12 10.48 -18.39
N LEU A 459 10.72 11.01 -17.32
CA LEU A 459 9.96 11.73 -16.28
C LEU A 459 9.28 12.99 -16.81
N LYS A 460 9.94 13.75 -17.69
CA LYS A 460 9.33 14.93 -18.34
C LYS A 460 8.12 14.52 -19.17
N PHE A 461 8.21 13.41 -19.90
CA PHE A 461 7.10 12.85 -20.64
C PHE A 461 5.93 12.48 -19.71
N LEU A 462 6.16 11.70 -18.65
CA LEU A 462 5.10 11.34 -17.70
C LEU A 462 4.48 12.58 -17.02
N LYS A 463 5.30 13.56 -16.63
CA LYS A 463 4.82 14.84 -16.08
C LYS A 463 3.97 15.62 -17.07
N SER A 464 4.22 15.49 -18.38
CA SER A 464 3.37 16.11 -19.40
C SER A 464 1.99 15.43 -19.51
N ILE A 465 1.92 14.11 -19.31
CA ILE A 465 0.65 13.37 -19.22
C ILE A 465 -0.08 13.75 -17.93
N LEU A 466 0.64 13.87 -16.81
CA LEU A 466 0.07 14.34 -15.55
C LEU A 466 -0.53 15.73 -15.69
N GLN A 467 0.20 16.67 -16.29
CA GLN A 467 -0.30 18.02 -16.55
C GLN A 467 -1.56 18.01 -17.42
N TYR A 468 -1.61 17.11 -18.41
CA TYR A 468 -2.79 16.91 -19.24
C TYR A 468 -4.00 16.44 -18.41
N THR A 469 -3.85 15.41 -17.57
CA THR A 469 -4.96 14.90 -16.75
C THR A 469 -5.40 15.88 -15.66
N GLU A 470 -4.49 16.68 -15.09
CA GLU A 470 -4.81 17.80 -14.20
C GLU A 470 -5.66 18.88 -14.91
N ASN A 471 -5.29 19.22 -16.14
CA ASN A 471 -6.03 20.18 -16.96
C ASN A 471 -7.41 19.65 -17.34
N LEU A 472 -7.52 18.35 -17.67
CA LEU A 472 -8.82 17.71 -17.88
C LEU A 472 -9.71 17.83 -16.65
N VAL A 473 -9.23 17.47 -15.45
CA VAL A 473 -9.99 17.63 -14.19
C VAL A 473 -10.51 19.05 -14.00
N THR A 474 -9.71 20.05 -14.39
CA THR A 474 -10.12 21.45 -14.32
C THR A 474 -11.22 21.75 -15.33
N TYR A 475 -11.08 21.29 -16.58
CA TYR A 475 -12.00 21.62 -17.69
C TYR A 475 -13.33 20.87 -17.59
N THR A 476 -13.31 19.62 -17.12
CA THR A 476 -14.50 18.78 -16.90
C THR A 476 -15.21 19.07 -15.57
N SER A 477 -14.69 19.99 -14.76
CA SER A 477 -15.39 20.46 -13.56
C SER A 477 -16.68 21.20 -13.90
N GLN A 478 -17.72 21.03 -13.09
CA GLN A 478 -19.01 21.71 -13.27
C GLN A 478 -18.87 23.25 -13.28
N GLN A 479 -17.85 23.78 -12.61
CA GLN A 479 -17.58 25.22 -12.53
C GLN A 479 -17.00 25.79 -13.83
N LYS A 480 -16.05 25.08 -14.45
CA LYS A 480 -15.38 25.55 -15.67
C LYS A 480 -16.15 25.15 -16.93
N ASN A 481 -16.60 23.90 -16.99
CA ASN A 481 -17.48 23.38 -18.05
C ASN A 481 -16.94 23.65 -19.48
N LYS A 482 -15.63 23.43 -19.68
CA LYS A 482 -14.87 23.79 -20.89
C LYS A 482 -14.68 22.60 -21.84
N TRP A 483 -15.79 22.04 -22.32
CA TRP A 483 -15.77 20.78 -23.08
C TRP A 483 -15.12 20.93 -24.46
N ASN A 484 -15.34 22.03 -25.19
CA ASN A 484 -14.73 22.24 -26.50
C ASN A 484 -13.20 22.34 -26.41
N GLU A 485 -12.69 22.98 -25.36
CA GLU A 485 -11.25 23.08 -25.14
C GLU A 485 -10.61 21.74 -24.74
N THR A 486 -11.39 20.75 -24.29
CA THR A 486 -10.86 19.41 -24.01
C THR A 486 -10.39 18.69 -25.26
N ILE A 487 -11.01 18.91 -26.42
CA ILE A 487 -10.64 18.25 -27.68
C ILE A 487 -9.25 18.70 -28.12
N ASN A 488 -9.00 20.01 -28.13
CA ASN A 488 -7.70 20.59 -28.46
C ASN A 488 -6.58 20.18 -27.49
N LEU A 489 -6.92 20.16 -26.19
CA LEU A 489 -6.02 19.68 -25.14
C LEU A 489 -5.66 18.19 -25.35
N THR A 490 -6.65 17.38 -25.71
CA THR A 490 -6.53 15.93 -26.00
C THR A 490 -5.64 15.69 -27.20
N HIS A 491 -5.89 16.38 -28.32
CA HIS A 491 -5.07 16.26 -29.53
C HIS A 491 -3.59 16.55 -29.24
N THR A 492 -3.31 17.61 -28.49
CA THR A 492 -1.94 17.99 -28.09
C THR A 492 -1.27 16.91 -27.24
N ALA A 493 -2.01 16.27 -26.33
CA ALA A 493 -1.48 15.19 -25.50
C ALA A 493 -1.22 13.92 -26.33
N LEU A 494 -2.14 13.54 -27.22
CA LEU A 494 -1.98 12.39 -28.11
C LEU A 494 -0.76 12.55 -29.04
N LEU A 495 -0.51 13.74 -29.58
CA LEU A 495 0.70 14.01 -30.38
C LEU A 495 1.98 13.78 -29.58
N LYS A 496 2.02 14.17 -28.31
CA LYS A 496 3.16 13.92 -27.42
C LYS A 496 3.36 12.43 -27.14
N ILE A 497 2.26 11.71 -26.86
CA ILE A 497 2.29 10.25 -26.66
C ILE A 497 2.79 9.55 -27.93
N TRP A 498 2.25 9.92 -29.09
CA TRP A 498 2.67 9.41 -30.39
C TRP A 498 4.16 9.64 -30.63
N THR A 499 4.63 10.88 -30.53
CA THR A 499 6.05 11.24 -30.78
C THR A 499 6.99 10.49 -29.84
N PHE A 500 6.61 10.29 -28.58
CA PHE A 500 7.43 9.56 -27.61
C PHE A 500 7.42 8.05 -27.87
N SER A 501 6.27 7.50 -28.28
CA SER A 501 6.11 6.09 -28.68
C SER A 501 6.89 5.76 -29.95
N GLU A 502 6.81 6.62 -30.97
CA GLU A 502 7.54 6.49 -32.24
C GLU A 502 9.06 6.45 -32.03
N LYS A 503 9.56 7.25 -31.08
CA LYS A 503 10.99 7.25 -30.68
C LYS A 503 11.38 6.04 -29.83
N LYS A 504 10.46 5.14 -29.50
CA LYS A 504 10.67 3.93 -28.69
C LYS A 504 11.27 4.22 -27.31
N GLN A 505 10.82 5.29 -26.66
CA GLN A 505 11.40 5.79 -25.40
C GLN A 505 10.64 5.34 -24.14
N MET A 506 9.48 4.71 -24.28
CA MET A 506 8.70 4.15 -23.16
C MET A 506 9.37 2.90 -22.58
N LEU A 507 9.01 2.51 -21.36
CA LEU A 507 9.61 1.33 -20.71
C LEU A 507 9.27 0.05 -21.47
N ILE A 508 8.05 -0.07 -21.98
CA ILE A 508 7.64 -1.24 -22.77
C ILE A 508 8.50 -1.43 -24.03
N HIS A 509 8.97 -0.35 -24.68
CA HIS A 509 9.83 -0.45 -25.86
C HIS A 509 11.25 -0.91 -25.52
N LEU A 510 11.69 -0.67 -24.28
CA LEU A 510 13.02 -1.01 -23.79
C LEU A 510 13.07 -2.39 -23.13
N ALA A 511 11.92 -2.98 -22.82
CA ALA A 511 11.80 -4.35 -22.37
C ALA A 511 12.27 -5.29 -23.49
N LYS A 512 13.51 -5.79 -23.38
CA LYS A 512 14.05 -6.78 -24.33
C LYS A 512 13.13 -8.00 -24.36
N LYS A 513 12.93 -8.61 -25.54
CA LYS A 513 12.41 -9.99 -25.66
C LYS A 513 13.17 -10.84 -24.65
N SER A 514 12.46 -11.41 -23.67
CA SER A 514 13.04 -12.29 -22.67
C SER A 514 13.67 -13.49 -23.39
N THR A 515 14.96 -13.42 -23.70
CA THR A 515 15.74 -14.61 -23.98
C THR A 515 15.80 -15.39 -22.68
N SER A 516 15.10 -16.52 -22.68
CA SER A 516 15.35 -17.64 -21.80
C SER A 516 16.85 -17.81 -21.57
N LYS A 517 17.28 -17.53 -20.34
CA LYS A 517 18.45 -18.15 -19.70
C LYS A 517 18.34 -17.83 -18.22
N GLY A 518 17.79 -18.81 -17.49
CA GLY A 518 17.98 -18.90 -16.06
C GLY A 518 19.48 -18.91 -15.75
N GLY A 519 19.83 -18.25 -14.66
CA GLY A 519 21.21 -18.12 -14.22
C GLY A 519 21.26 -17.57 -12.80
N LEU A 520 21.05 -18.51 -11.86
CA LEU A 520 21.43 -18.54 -10.44
C LEU A 520 20.84 -17.48 -9.51
#